data_AF-A0A2G9HV44-F1
#
_entry.id   AF-A0A2G9HV44-F1
#
_cell.length_a   1.000
_cell.length_b   1.000
_cell.length_c   1.000
_cell.angle_alpha   90.00
_cell.angle_beta   90.00
_cell.angle_gamma   90.00
#
_symmetry.space_group_name_H-M   'P 1'
#
loop_
_entity.id
_entity.type
_entity.pdbx_description
1 polymer ?
#
loop_
_entity_poly.entity_id
_entity_poly.type
_entity_poly.pdbx_seq_one_letter_code
_entity_poly.pdbx_strand_id
1 'polypeptide(L)'
;MKPWQLTEIVDPAHCRMVTMPDDTVALDKAAQLLYTNSGAGLLAIGSNGFQKLWKWVHNEQNPSGKATASVIPQHWQPDSGLPMTNDISDVNLEEAIPCIALSKNDAYVMSAVGGKVSLFNMMTFKVMTTFMLPPPASTFLALYPQDNNITAIGMDDSTIVIYNVRVAEVKSTLEGHQKLITGLAFSTNLNMLVSAGADAQLCIWSIDTWEKRKSVPIQLPEGKTPSGDTQVQFHADQVRFLVAHETQLAIYDGSKMERIRQWVPQGTLSAPISCAAYSCNSQLVFASFCDGNIGIFDAEILKLRCRVGPSAYLSQAVLNGLLNGSQAVYPMAVAAHPQEPNQFAIGLTDGSVKVIEPTEADGKWGVSPPAENGPFNGRAAGLLSTASNHATN
;
A
#
# COMPACT_ATOMS: atom_id res chain seq x y z
N MET A 1 -32.81 12.26 -12.70
CA MET A 1 -31.48 11.72 -12.28
C MET A 1 -31.50 11.62 -10.77
N LYS A 2 -31.16 10.47 -10.18
CA LYS A 2 -31.01 10.36 -8.72
C LYS A 2 -29.80 11.22 -8.30
N PRO A 3 -29.89 12.00 -7.20
CA PRO A 3 -28.74 12.72 -6.69
C PRO A 3 -27.64 11.73 -6.29
N TRP A 4 -26.39 12.10 -6.53
CA TRP A 4 -25.26 11.30 -6.07
C TRP A 4 -25.27 11.23 -4.53
N GLN A 5 -25.06 10.03 -4.00
CA GLN A 5 -24.98 9.76 -2.57
C GLN A 5 -23.76 8.87 -2.31
N LEU A 6 -23.04 9.17 -1.23
CA LEU A 6 -21.95 8.33 -0.74
C LEU A 6 -22.49 6.92 -0.44
N THR A 7 -21.83 5.90 -0.96
CA THR A 7 -22.14 4.49 -0.62
C THR A 7 -21.51 4.16 0.73
N GLU A 8 -22.33 3.69 1.68
CA GLU A 8 -21.87 3.20 2.98
C GLU A 8 -22.19 1.71 3.12
N ILE A 9 -21.17 0.91 3.40
CA ILE A 9 -21.25 -0.54 3.60
C ILE A 9 -20.96 -0.81 5.07
N VAL A 10 -22.01 -1.04 5.85
CA VAL A 10 -21.94 -1.40 7.28
C VAL A 10 -22.49 -2.79 7.56
N ASP A 11 -23.17 -3.39 6.58
CA ASP A 11 -23.69 -4.74 6.63
C ASP A 11 -22.82 -5.64 5.72
N PRO A 12 -22.28 -6.75 6.26
CA PRO A 12 -21.47 -7.70 5.49
C PRO A 12 -22.12 -8.18 4.19
N ALA A 13 -23.45 -8.18 4.08
CA ALA A 13 -24.16 -8.60 2.87
C ALA A 13 -23.91 -7.69 1.64
N HIS A 14 -23.42 -6.46 1.84
CA HIS A 14 -23.17 -5.49 0.78
C HIS A 14 -21.72 -5.48 0.27
N CYS A 15 -20.91 -6.47 0.64
CA CYS A 15 -19.61 -6.75 0.03
C CYS A 15 -19.31 -8.25 0.09
N ARG A 16 -18.45 -8.75 -0.80
CA ARG A 16 -17.92 -10.10 -0.66
C ARG A 16 -16.64 -10.05 0.14
N MET A 17 -16.48 -10.99 1.06
CA MET A 17 -15.31 -11.09 1.91
C MET A 17 -14.96 -12.55 2.16
N VAL A 18 -13.65 -12.84 2.15
CA VAL A 18 -13.11 -14.08 2.66
C VAL A 18 -12.06 -13.78 3.72
N THR A 19 -12.10 -14.51 4.84
CA THR A 19 -11.06 -14.46 5.87
C THR A 19 -10.07 -15.57 5.58
N MET A 20 -8.78 -15.25 5.62
CA MET A 20 -7.73 -16.24 5.38
C MET A 20 -7.78 -17.31 6.47
N PRO A 21 -7.71 -18.61 6.12
CA PRO A 21 -7.68 -19.67 7.11
C PRO A 21 -6.39 -19.60 7.94
N ASP A 22 -6.50 -19.89 9.23
CA ASP A 22 -5.38 -19.91 10.15
C ASP A 22 -5.26 -21.28 10.83
N ASP A 23 -4.52 -22.18 10.19
CA ASP A 23 -4.29 -23.54 10.69
C ASP A 23 -2.99 -23.66 11.51
N THR A 24 -2.30 -22.54 11.78
CA THR A 24 -0.95 -22.54 12.37
C THR A 24 -0.78 -21.41 13.38
N VAL A 25 0.46 -21.06 13.75
CA VAL A 25 0.75 -19.96 14.67
C VAL A 25 0.12 -18.67 14.14
N ALA A 26 -0.78 -18.07 14.92
CA ALA A 26 -1.42 -16.81 14.56
C ALA A 26 -0.38 -15.70 14.35
N LEU A 27 -0.69 -14.76 13.45
CA LEU A 27 0.08 -13.51 13.43
C LEU A 27 -0.36 -12.69 14.64
N ASP A 28 0.57 -12.03 15.34
CA ASP A 28 0.17 -11.11 16.42
C ASP A 28 -0.55 -9.88 15.83
N LYS A 29 0.04 -9.33 14.78
CA LYS A 29 -0.44 -8.19 13.98
C LYS A 29 -0.11 -8.49 12.53
N ALA A 30 -1.05 -8.38 11.60
CA ALA A 30 -0.77 -8.55 10.17
C ALA A 30 -0.19 -7.24 9.60
N ALA A 31 1.12 -7.06 9.79
CA ALA A 31 1.80 -5.77 9.67
C ALA A 31 2.00 -5.29 8.23
N GLN A 32 2.28 -6.18 7.28
CA GLN A 32 2.30 -5.85 5.84
C GLN A 32 1.74 -7.00 5.00
N LEU A 33 1.18 -6.65 3.85
CA LEU A 33 0.57 -7.57 2.89
C LEU A 33 1.12 -7.35 1.49
N LEU A 34 1.30 -8.43 0.73
CA LEU A 34 1.62 -8.40 -0.69
C LEU A 34 0.84 -9.49 -1.43
N TYR A 35 0.16 -9.13 -2.51
CA TYR A 35 -0.25 -10.14 -3.48
C TYR A 35 0.97 -10.64 -4.25
N THR A 36 0.93 -11.90 -4.67
CA THR A 36 1.84 -12.38 -5.72
C THR A 36 1.59 -11.61 -7.00
N ASN A 37 2.60 -11.35 -7.81
CA ASN A 37 2.46 -10.61 -9.08
C ASN A 37 1.49 -11.32 -10.05
N SER A 38 1.45 -12.65 -9.98
CA SER A 38 0.45 -13.49 -10.66
C SER A 38 -1.01 -13.25 -10.23
N GLY A 39 -1.25 -12.65 -9.06
CA GLY A 39 -2.58 -12.48 -8.47
C GLY A 39 -3.17 -13.77 -7.88
N ALA A 40 -2.41 -14.87 -7.84
CA ALA A 40 -2.88 -16.17 -7.37
C ALA A 40 -2.59 -16.44 -5.88
N GLY A 41 -1.85 -15.56 -5.21
CA GLY A 41 -1.57 -15.71 -3.79
C GLY A 41 -1.47 -14.39 -3.04
N LEU A 42 -1.57 -14.48 -1.72
CA LEU A 42 -1.46 -13.38 -0.78
C LEU A 42 -0.46 -13.75 0.30
N LEU A 43 0.52 -12.88 0.53
CA LEU A 43 1.57 -13.01 1.52
C LEU A 43 1.32 -11.98 2.63
N ALA A 44 1.47 -12.40 3.88
CA ALA A 44 1.43 -11.53 5.05
C ALA A 44 2.68 -11.73 5.88
N ILE A 45 3.18 -10.65 6.48
CA ILE A 45 4.20 -10.70 7.54
C ILE A 45 3.59 -10.21 8.86
N GLY A 46 3.84 -10.98 9.91
CA GLY A 46 3.44 -10.65 11.27
C GLY A 46 4.50 -9.87 12.03
N SER A 47 4.08 -9.07 13.02
CA SER A 47 5.01 -8.46 13.99
C SER A 47 5.81 -9.46 14.81
N ASN A 48 5.37 -10.72 14.86
CA ASN A 48 6.08 -11.83 15.51
C ASN A 48 7.09 -12.55 14.60
N GLY A 49 7.42 -11.97 13.43
CA GLY A 49 8.41 -12.54 12.51
C GLY A 49 7.92 -13.69 11.63
N PHE A 50 6.68 -14.17 11.81
CA PHE A 50 6.10 -15.19 10.94
C PHE A 50 5.57 -14.59 9.64
N GLN A 51 5.74 -15.33 8.55
CA GLN A 51 5.16 -15.02 7.25
C GLN A 51 4.21 -16.13 6.82
N LYS A 52 3.07 -15.75 6.26
CA LYS A 52 2.03 -16.68 5.78
C LYS A 52 1.72 -16.42 4.32
N LEU A 53 1.62 -17.51 3.55
CA LEU A 53 1.25 -17.48 2.14
C LEU A 53 -0.04 -18.27 1.95
N TRP A 54 -1.05 -17.61 1.39
CA TRP A 54 -2.27 -18.26 0.93
C TRP A 54 -2.30 -18.28 -0.58
N LYS A 55 -2.76 -19.38 -1.18
CA LYS A 55 -2.89 -19.53 -2.63
C LYS A 55 -4.29 -19.96 -3.02
N TRP A 56 -4.77 -19.37 -4.10
CA TRP A 56 -5.98 -19.82 -4.78
C TRP A 56 -5.60 -20.85 -5.82
N VAL A 57 -6.43 -21.88 -5.94
CA VAL A 57 -6.22 -23.00 -6.85
C VAL A 57 -7.17 -22.87 -8.02
N HIS A 58 -6.67 -23.13 -9.22
CA HIS A 58 -7.51 -23.28 -10.41
C HIS A 58 -8.33 -24.57 -10.30
N ASN A 59 -9.65 -24.43 -10.22
CA ASN A 59 -10.61 -25.54 -10.16
C ASN A 59 -11.98 -25.10 -10.66
N GLU A 60 -13.00 -25.96 -10.57
CA GLU A 60 -14.37 -25.65 -11.01
C GLU A 60 -14.99 -24.45 -10.27
N GLN A 61 -14.64 -24.25 -8.99
CA GLN A 61 -15.16 -23.15 -8.16
C GLN A 61 -14.38 -21.83 -8.39
N ASN A 62 -13.12 -21.92 -8.81
CA ASN A 62 -12.30 -20.78 -9.20
C ASN A 62 -11.57 -21.06 -10.52
N PRO A 63 -12.25 -20.86 -11.67
CA PRO A 63 -11.65 -21.09 -12.98
C PRO A 63 -10.50 -20.13 -13.30
N SER A 64 -10.38 -19.01 -12.60
CA SER A 64 -9.27 -18.08 -12.81
C SER A 64 -7.98 -18.52 -12.11
N GLY A 65 -8.10 -19.30 -11.02
CA GLY A 65 -7.00 -19.57 -10.08
C GLY A 65 -6.45 -18.34 -9.37
N LYS A 66 -7.05 -17.16 -9.56
CA LYS A 66 -6.65 -15.90 -8.92
C LYS A 66 -7.34 -15.73 -7.58
N ALA A 67 -6.82 -14.82 -6.78
CA ALA A 67 -7.45 -14.44 -5.53
C ALA A 67 -8.85 -13.87 -5.76
N THR A 68 -9.78 -14.26 -4.90
CA THR A 68 -11.17 -13.78 -4.89
C THR A 68 -11.76 -13.95 -3.50
N ALA A 69 -12.73 -13.10 -3.16
CA ALA A 69 -13.49 -13.23 -1.93
C ALA A 69 -14.56 -14.32 -1.99
N SER A 70 -14.76 -14.94 -3.15
CA SER A 70 -15.80 -15.96 -3.35
C SER A 70 -15.34 -17.38 -3.03
N VAL A 71 -14.03 -17.60 -2.89
CA VAL A 71 -13.44 -18.92 -2.65
C VAL A 71 -12.39 -18.82 -1.55
N ILE A 72 -12.45 -19.75 -0.60
CA ILE A 72 -11.48 -19.85 0.49
C ILE A 72 -10.14 -20.34 -0.09
N PRO A 73 -9.03 -19.60 0.10
CA PRO A 73 -7.73 -20.05 -0.35
C PRO A 73 -7.18 -21.16 0.53
N GLN A 74 -6.14 -21.83 0.04
CA GLN A 74 -5.38 -22.79 0.83
C GLN A 74 -4.20 -22.08 1.49
N HIS A 75 -3.98 -22.34 2.78
CA HIS A 75 -2.71 -22.01 3.40
C HIS A 75 -1.62 -22.87 2.77
N TRP A 76 -0.64 -22.21 2.15
CA TRP A 76 0.42 -22.89 1.41
C TRP A 76 1.64 -23.06 2.31
N GLN A 77 2.13 -24.29 2.38
CA GLN A 77 3.40 -24.65 3.02
C GLN A 77 4.14 -25.65 2.13
N PRO A 78 5.48 -25.67 2.17
CA PRO A 78 6.25 -26.70 1.48
C PRO A 78 6.05 -28.06 2.16
N ASP A 79 6.22 -29.16 1.42
CA ASP A 79 6.10 -30.52 1.94
C ASP A 79 7.03 -30.82 3.13
N SER A 80 8.11 -30.05 3.26
CA SER A 80 9.03 -30.11 4.41
C SER A 80 8.42 -29.60 5.72
N GLY A 81 7.26 -28.94 5.69
CA GLY A 81 6.63 -28.31 6.86
C GLY A 81 7.42 -27.14 7.44
N LEU A 82 8.44 -26.66 6.72
CA LEU A 82 9.26 -25.52 7.12
C LEU A 82 8.38 -24.27 7.13
N PRO A 83 8.27 -23.51 8.24
CA PRO A 83 7.62 -22.22 8.25
C PRO A 83 8.52 -21.15 7.60
N MET A 84 7.91 -20.08 7.10
CA MET A 84 8.65 -18.90 6.68
C MET A 84 8.74 -17.92 7.86
N THR A 85 9.91 -17.84 8.52
CA THR A 85 10.08 -17.06 9.75
C THR A 85 11.38 -16.27 9.73
N ASN A 86 11.33 -15.01 10.15
CA ASN A 86 12.50 -14.17 10.39
C ASN A 86 13.17 -14.50 11.73
N ASP A 87 14.48 -14.32 11.79
CA ASP A 87 15.22 -14.46 13.05
C ASP A 87 15.03 -13.22 13.92
N ILE A 88 14.42 -13.42 15.08
CA ILE A 88 14.01 -12.37 16.02
C ILE A 88 14.63 -12.56 17.42
N SER A 89 15.66 -13.41 17.55
CA SER A 89 16.20 -13.86 18.84
C SER A 89 16.66 -12.71 19.75
N ASP A 90 17.15 -11.61 19.17
CA ASP A 90 17.67 -10.44 19.88
C ASP A 90 16.91 -9.14 19.52
N VAL A 91 15.64 -9.24 19.12
CA VAL A 91 14.83 -8.10 18.65
C VAL A 91 13.81 -7.65 19.69
N ASN A 92 13.75 -6.34 19.95
CA ASN A 92 12.64 -5.73 20.67
C ASN A 92 11.41 -5.63 19.76
N LEU A 93 10.49 -6.61 19.84
CA LEU A 93 9.33 -6.70 18.95
C LEU A 93 8.33 -5.55 19.08
N GLU A 94 8.32 -4.82 20.21
CA GLU A 94 7.43 -3.67 20.41
C GLU A 94 7.87 -2.45 19.57
N GLU A 95 9.16 -2.34 19.26
CA GLU A 95 9.75 -1.25 18.48
C GLU A 95 10.07 -1.67 17.03
N ALA A 96 10.07 -2.97 16.74
CA ALA A 96 10.39 -3.50 15.44
C ALA A 96 9.32 -3.15 14.39
N ILE A 97 9.77 -2.69 13.22
CA ILE A 97 8.91 -2.43 12.07
C ILE A 97 9.11 -3.56 11.06
N PRO A 98 8.12 -4.45 10.87
CA PRO A 98 8.18 -5.47 9.82
C PRO A 98 8.23 -4.81 8.45
N CYS A 99 9.09 -5.30 7.57
CA CYS A 99 9.14 -4.91 6.17
C CYS A 99 9.28 -6.12 5.26
N ILE A 100 8.68 -6.03 4.07
CA ILE A 100 8.62 -7.14 3.11
C ILE A 100 8.65 -6.63 1.67
N ALA A 101 9.31 -7.36 0.77
CA ALA A 101 9.30 -7.09 -0.66
C ALA A 101 9.33 -8.38 -1.48
N LEU A 102 8.51 -8.45 -2.53
CA LEU A 102 8.36 -9.63 -3.37
C LEU A 102 9.05 -9.44 -4.72
N SER A 103 9.87 -10.41 -5.13
CA SER A 103 10.49 -10.44 -6.45
C SER A 103 9.46 -10.54 -7.58
N LYS A 104 9.76 -9.93 -8.73
CA LYS A 104 8.83 -9.87 -9.89
C LYS A 104 8.33 -11.21 -10.42
N ASN A 105 9.10 -12.27 -10.20
CA ASN A 105 8.78 -13.61 -10.68
C ASN A 105 8.15 -14.50 -9.60
N ASP A 106 7.73 -13.92 -8.46
CA ASP A 106 7.11 -14.61 -7.33
C ASP A 106 7.99 -15.71 -6.69
N ALA A 107 9.28 -15.80 -7.05
CA ALA A 107 10.16 -16.89 -6.62
C ALA A 107 10.83 -16.63 -5.27
N TYR A 108 11.01 -15.36 -4.92
CA TYR A 108 11.70 -14.93 -3.71
C TYR A 108 10.96 -13.80 -3.01
N VAL A 109 11.05 -13.80 -1.68
CA VAL A 109 10.63 -12.68 -0.82
C VAL A 109 11.79 -12.25 0.06
N MET A 110 11.95 -10.95 0.22
CA MET A 110 12.83 -10.35 1.22
C MET A 110 12.00 -9.83 2.37
N SER A 111 12.46 -10.04 3.60
CA SER A 111 11.80 -9.45 4.77
C SER A 111 12.74 -9.29 5.95
N ALA A 112 12.32 -8.43 6.89
CA ALA A 112 12.95 -8.26 8.19
C ALA A 112 11.90 -7.82 9.22
N VAL A 113 12.17 -8.11 10.49
CA VAL A 113 11.40 -7.61 11.65
C VAL A 113 12.41 -7.21 12.71
N GLY A 114 12.96 -5.99 12.63
CA GLY A 114 13.99 -5.47 13.54
C GLY A 114 15.38 -6.14 13.46
N GLY A 115 15.43 -7.40 13.03
CA GLY A 115 16.63 -8.21 12.82
C GLY A 115 17.26 -8.02 11.43
N LYS A 116 18.14 -8.96 11.08
CA LYS A 116 18.76 -9.03 9.74
C LYS A 116 17.70 -9.21 8.64
N VAL A 117 17.98 -8.66 7.46
CA VAL A 117 17.18 -8.90 6.25
C VAL A 117 17.46 -10.32 5.76
N SER A 118 16.39 -11.08 5.51
CA SER A 118 16.45 -12.46 5.01
C SER A 118 15.82 -12.55 3.62
N LEU A 119 16.48 -13.26 2.71
CA LEU A 119 15.93 -13.66 1.41
C LEU A 119 15.41 -15.09 1.49
N PHE A 120 14.12 -15.29 1.29
CA PHE A 120 13.48 -16.60 1.31
C PHE A 120 13.14 -17.08 -0.10
N ASN A 121 13.23 -18.39 -0.30
CA ASN A 121 12.67 -19.06 -1.47
C ASN A 121 11.17 -19.36 -1.25
N MET A 122 10.30 -18.84 -2.11
CA MET A 122 8.83 -18.94 -1.97
C MET A 122 8.27 -20.36 -2.16
N MET A 123 9.07 -21.30 -2.69
CA MET A 123 8.68 -22.69 -2.91
C MET A 123 9.17 -23.65 -1.81
N THR A 124 10.14 -23.25 -1.00
CA THR A 124 10.71 -24.12 0.04
C THR A 124 10.74 -23.49 1.42
N PHE A 125 10.44 -22.19 1.50
CA PHE A 125 10.56 -21.33 2.69
C PHE A 125 11.97 -21.30 3.31
N LYS A 126 12.97 -21.85 2.63
CA LYS A 126 14.36 -21.79 3.08
C LYS A 126 14.92 -20.39 2.93
N VAL A 127 15.64 -19.94 3.95
CA VAL A 127 16.50 -18.77 3.88
C VAL A 127 17.66 -19.08 2.94
N MET A 128 17.82 -18.27 1.90
CA MET A 128 18.90 -18.38 0.93
C MET A 128 20.13 -17.58 1.35
N THR A 129 19.91 -16.39 1.89
CA THR A 129 20.96 -15.51 2.41
C THR A 129 20.36 -14.51 3.40
N THR A 130 21.23 -13.93 4.23
CA THR A 130 20.88 -12.88 5.18
C THR A 130 21.93 -11.77 5.14
N PHE A 131 21.51 -10.53 5.28
CA PHE A 131 22.37 -9.34 5.18
C PHE A 131 21.76 -8.18 5.98
N MET A 132 22.46 -7.04 6.08
CA MET A 132 22.12 -5.91 6.97
C MET A 132 21.87 -6.34 8.41
N LEU A 133 22.92 -6.74 9.14
CA LEU A 133 22.77 -7.00 10.58
C LEU A 133 22.53 -5.68 11.32
N PRO A 134 21.57 -5.62 12.27
CA PRO A 134 21.34 -4.45 13.09
C PRO A 134 22.42 -4.27 14.18
N PRO A 135 22.62 -3.04 14.71
CA PRO A 135 22.04 -1.78 14.24
C PRO A 135 22.77 -1.23 12.99
N PRO A 136 22.11 -0.43 12.14
CA PRO A 136 20.70 0.02 12.23
C PRO A 136 19.69 -1.07 11.80
N ALA A 137 18.43 -0.96 12.23
CA ALA A 137 17.36 -1.88 11.87
C ALA A 137 16.63 -1.43 10.59
N SER A 138 16.28 -2.37 9.71
CA SER A 138 15.54 -2.07 8.48
C SER A 138 14.06 -1.85 8.76
N THR A 139 13.50 -0.78 8.20
CA THR A 139 12.10 -0.36 8.38
C THR A 139 11.27 -0.44 7.10
N PHE A 140 11.92 -0.47 5.92
CA PHE A 140 11.22 -0.58 4.64
C PHE A 140 12.10 -1.27 3.58
N LEU A 141 11.48 -2.01 2.67
CA LEU A 141 12.16 -2.69 1.57
C LEU A 141 11.48 -2.35 0.24
N ALA A 142 12.28 -2.01 -0.78
CA ALA A 142 11.80 -1.85 -2.15
C ALA A 142 12.78 -2.52 -3.12
N LEU A 143 12.29 -3.46 -3.92
CA LEU A 143 13.07 -4.04 -5.01
C LEU A 143 13.07 -3.08 -6.18
N TYR A 144 14.23 -2.86 -6.79
CA TYR A 144 14.32 -2.10 -8.01
C TYR A 144 13.53 -2.84 -9.11
N PRO A 145 12.57 -2.18 -9.80
CA PRO A 145 12.12 -2.65 -11.12
C PRO A 145 13.34 -2.76 -12.05
N GLN A 146 13.32 -3.12 -13.33
CA GLN A 146 14.56 -3.33 -14.14
C GLN A 146 15.62 -4.37 -13.64
N ASP A 147 16.13 -4.36 -12.40
CA ASP A 147 17.12 -5.32 -11.88
C ASP A 147 16.76 -5.82 -10.47
N ASN A 148 16.22 -7.05 -10.40
CA ASN A 148 15.81 -7.70 -9.15
C ASN A 148 16.97 -7.99 -8.17
N ASN A 149 18.23 -7.78 -8.56
CA ASN A 149 19.36 -7.92 -7.65
C ASN A 149 19.58 -6.66 -6.80
N ILE A 150 18.95 -5.53 -7.15
CA ILE A 150 19.10 -4.26 -6.44
C ILE A 150 17.90 -4.01 -5.54
N THR A 151 18.19 -3.72 -4.28
CA THR A 151 17.20 -3.43 -3.24
C THR A 151 17.54 -2.11 -2.58
N ALA A 152 16.55 -1.22 -2.42
CA ALA A 152 16.62 -0.10 -1.50
C ALA A 152 16.07 -0.53 -0.14
N ILE A 153 16.81 -0.24 0.92
CA ILE A 153 16.50 -0.62 2.30
C ILE A 153 16.46 0.65 3.11
N GLY A 154 15.29 0.99 3.65
CA GLY A 154 15.12 2.10 4.59
C GLY A 154 15.47 1.65 5.99
N MET A 155 16.15 2.51 6.76
CA MET A 155 16.65 2.19 8.09
C MET A 155 16.03 3.09 9.18
N ASP A 156 16.13 2.66 10.43
CA ASP A 156 15.71 3.40 11.62
C ASP A 156 16.60 4.61 11.95
N ASP A 157 17.86 4.58 11.52
CA ASP A 157 18.83 5.68 11.65
C ASP A 157 18.67 6.78 10.59
N SER A 158 17.57 6.77 9.81
CA SER A 158 17.25 7.73 8.74
C SER A 158 18.01 7.55 7.43
N THR A 159 18.87 6.53 7.32
CA THR A 159 19.60 6.23 6.08
C THR A 159 18.79 5.32 5.16
N ILE A 160 19.14 5.36 3.86
CA ILE A 160 18.67 4.38 2.88
C ILE A 160 19.89 3.68 2.29
N VAL A 161 19.92 2.36 2.32
CA VAL A 161 21.00 1.57 1.74
C VAL A 161 20.55 0.99 0.39
N ILE A 162 21.33 1.24 -0.65
CA ILE A 162 21.17 0.58 -1.95
C ILE A 162 22.11 -0.62 -1.98
N TYR A 163 21.53 -1.81 -2.01
CA TYR A 163 22.26 -3.06 -1.87
C TYR A 163 22.12 -3.95 -3.10
N ASN A 164 23.21 -4.59 -3.52
CA ASN A 164 23.21 -5.63 -4.53
C ASN A 164 23.28 -7.01 -3.87
N VAL A 165 22.17 -7.72 -3.90
CA VAL A 165 21.97 -9.02 -3.25
C VAL A 165 22.84 -10.11 -3.86
N ARG A 166 23.08 -10.04 -5.17
CA ARG A 166 23.79 -11.10 -5.92
C ARG A 166 25.27 -11.14 -5.60
N VAL A 167 25.90 -9.97 -5.45
CA VAL A 167 27.34 -9.84 -5.15
C VAL A 167 27.60 -9.51 -3.68
N ALA A 168 26.54 -9.33 -2.89
CA ALA A 168 26.58 -8.99 -1.47
C ALA A 168 27.32 -7.67 -1.17
N GLU A 169 27.03 -6.61 -1.93
CA GLU A 169 27.71 -5.32 -1.81
C GLU A 169 26.73 -4.15 -1.63
N VAL A 170 27.12 -3.19 -0.78
CA VAL A 170 26.47 -1.88 -0.71
C VAL A 170 26.94 -1.04 -1.89
N LYS A 171 26.00 -0.62 -2.74
CA LYS A 171 26.28 0.28 -3.87
C LYS A 171 26.32 1.74 -3.46
N SER A 172 25.45 2.14 -2.54
CA SER A 172 25.35 3.51 -2.06
C SER A 172 24.61 3.57 -0.72
N THR A 173 24.90 4.60 0.06
CA THR A 173 24.16 4.98 1.27
C THR A 173 23.64 6.39 1.08
N LEU A 174 22.32 6.57 1.23
CA LEU A 174 21.63 7.82 0.96
C LEU A 174 21.27 8.49 2.29
N GLU A 175 21.74 9.72 2.47
CA GLU A 175 21.53 10.52 3.68
C GLU A 175 20.72 11.77 3.36
N GLY A 176 19.71 12.07 4.17
CA GLY A 176 18.92 13.28 3.97
C GLY A 176 17.58 13.36 4.71
N HIS A 177 17.09 12.26 5.28
CA HIS A 177 16.02 12.28 6.28
C HIS A 177 16.58 12.51 7.68
N GLN A 178 15.73 12.94 8.61
CA GLN A 178 16.08 13.19 10.02
C GLN A 178 15.44 12.19 10.98
N LYS A 179 14.60 11.29 10.45
CA LYS A 179 13.97 10.20 11.19
C LYS A 179 13.91 8.97 10.29
N LEU A 180 13.56 7.84 10.89
CA LEU A 180 13.42 6.55 10.23
C LEU A 180 12.64 6.62 8.91
N ILE A 181 13.05 5.79 7.97
CA ILE A 181 12.43 5.70 6.65
C ILE A 181 11.11 4.95 6.75
N THR A 182 10.03 5.51 6.21
CA THR A 182 8.67 4.95 6.29
C THR A 182 8.08 4.57 4.95
N GLY A 183 8.73 4.96 3.84
CA GLY A 183 8.30 4.58 2.51
C GLY A 183 9.39 4.72 1.46
N LEU A 184 9.39 3.81 0.47
CA LEU A 184 10.29 3.81 -0.68
C LEU A 184 9.52 3.42 -1.93
N ALA A 185 9.64 4.20 -3.00
CA ALA A 185 9.01 3.90 -4.28
C ALA A 185 9.91 4.30 -5.46
N PHE A 186 10.11 3.39 -6.40
CA PHE A 186 10.84 3.65 -7.64
C PHE A 186 9.90 4.13 -8.75
N SER A 187 10.37 5.09 -9.54
CA SER A 187 9.82 5.39 -10.87
C SER A 187 10.89 5.16 -11.92
N THR A 188 10.60 4.26 -12.86
CA THR A 188 11.46 4.03 -14.01
C THR A 188 11.32 5.12 -15.07
N ASN A 189 10.14 5.73 -15.19
CA ASN A 189 9.90 6.77 -16.20
C ASN A 189 10.62 8.08 -15.84
N LEU A 190 10.70 8.41 -14.55
CA LEU A 190 11.39 9.60 -14.06
C LEU A 190 12.84 9.32 -13.60
N ASN A 191 13.26 8.06 -13.73
CA ASN A 191 14.56 7.55 -13.31
C ASN A 191 14.96 8.03 -11.90
N MET A 192 14.06 7.79 -10.93
CA MET A 192 14.21 8.28 -9.57
C MET A 192 13.64 7.31 -8.53
N LEU A 193 14.21 7.38 -7.33
CA LEU A 193 13.64 6.83 -6.11
C LEU A 193 13.03 7.98 -5.32
N VAL A 194 11.78 7.82 -4.85
CA VAL A 194 11.17 8.68 -3.85
C VAL A 194 11.19 7.95 -2.52
N SER A 195 11.70 8.62 -1.49
CA SER A 195 11.63 8.14 -0.12
C SER A 195 10.80 9.07 0.74
N ALA A 196 10.14 8.50 1.74
CA ALA A 196 9.47 9.22 2.79
C ALA A 196 10.06 8.82 4.15
N GLY A 197 10.17 9.80 5.04
CA GLY A 197 10.63 9.58 6.41
C GLY A 197 9.54 9.93 7.41
N ALA A 198 9.68 9.43 8.63
CA ALA A 198 8.84 9.82 9.75
C ALA A 198 9.04 11.29 10.16
N ASP A 199 9.88 12.06 9.45
CA ASP A 199 10.10 13.50 9.56
C ASP A 199 9.11 14.32 8.71
N ALA A 200 8.10 13.68 8.12
CA ALA A 200 7.13 14.28 7.21
C ALA A 200 7.79 14.99 6.01
N GLN A 201 8.91 14.44 5.54
CA GLN A 201 9.62 14.89 4.33
C GLN A 201 9.56 13.82 3.25
N LEU A 202 9.57 14.27 2.00
CA LEU A 202 9.86 13.45 0.83
C LEU A 202 11.27 13.80 0.34
N CYS A 203 12.09 12.80 0.05
CA CYS A 203 13.36 12.98 -0.65
C CYS A 203 13.33 12.29 -2.01
N ILE A 204 14.00 12.90 -2.97
CA ILE A 204 14.08 12.43 -4.35
C ILE A 204 15.53 12.13 -4.67
N TRP A 205 15.78 10.93 -5.18
CA TRP A 205 17.12 10.44 -5.48
C TRP A 205 17.22 10.06 -6.95
N SER A 206 18.35 10.39 -7.57
CA SER A 206 18.71 9.90 -8.90
C SER A 206 18.99 8.39 -8.84
N ILE A 207 18.45 7.57 -9.73
CA ILE A 207 18.80 6.14 -9.75
C ILE A 207 20.20 5.90 -10.33
N ASP A 208 20.63 6.72 -11.30
CA ASP A 208 21.93 6.53 -11.96
C ASP A 208 23.10 6.87 -11.03
N THR A 209 22.95 7.92 -10.22
CA THR A 209 24.02 8.46 -9.36
C THR A 209 23.77 8.22 -7.87
N TRP A 210 22.55 7.87 -7.48
CA TRP A 210 22.11 7.79 -6.09
C TRP A 210 22.24 9.10 -5.30
N GLU A 211 22.34 10.23 -6.00
CA GLU A 211 22.44 11.54 -5.35
C GLU A 211 21.05 12.12 -5.07
N LYS A 212 20.95 12.85 -3.95
CA LYS A 212 19.74 13.61 -3.58
C LYS A 212 19.53 14.76 -4.57
N ARG A 213 18.40 14.73 -5.28
CA ARG A 213 18.00 15.81 -6.20
C ARG A 213 17.24 16.93 -5.49
N LYS A 214 16.29 16.56 -4.63
CA LYS A 214 15.37 17.50 -3.98
C LYS A 214 14.80 16.90 -2.69
N SER A 215 14.33 17.77 -1.80
CA SER A 215 13.49 17.39 -0.66
C SER A 215 12.28 18.32 -0.60
N VAL A 216 11.12 17.76 -0.26
CA VAL A 216 9.84 18.48 -0.21
C VAL A 216 9.10 18.13 1.07
N PRO A 217 8.74 19.12 1.91
CA PRO A 217 7.96 18.86 3.11
C PRO A 217 6.51 18.54 2.78
N ILE A 218 5.96 17.60 3.54
CA ILE A 218 4.53 17.34 3.56
C ILE A 218 3.87 18.48 4.35
N GLN A 219 2.95 19.20 3.71
CA GLN A 219 2.20 20.26 4.39
C GLN A 219 1.20 19.62 5.36
N LEU A 220 1.49 19.70 6.65
CA LEU A 220 0.63 19.17 7.71
C LEU A 220 -0.42 20.20 8.16
N PRO A 221 -1.54 19.76 8.77
CA PRO A 221 -2.47 20.66 9.44
C PRO A 221 -1.79 21.52 10.51
N GLU A 222 -2.31 22.73 10.74
CA GLU A 222 -1.75 23.66 11.72
C GLU A 222 -1.63 23.04 13.12
N GLY A 223 -0.51 23.31 13.79
CA GLY A 223 -0.23 22.82 15.15
C GLY A 223 0.25 21.37 15.24
N LYS A 224 0.36 20.62 14.12
CA LYS A 224 0.95 19.28 14.10
C LYS A 224 2.48 19.35 13.99
N THR A 225 3.16 18.47 14.71
CA THR A 225 4.60 18.27 14.57
C THR A 225 4.89 17.53 13.25
N PRO A 226 6.03 17.81 12.58
CA PRO A 226 6.46 17.07 11.39
C PRO A 226 6.92 15.67 11.78
N SER A 227 5.94 14.83 12.07
CA SER A 227 6.12 13.45 12.49
C SER A 227 4.96 12.60 12.04
N GLY A 228 5.26 11.39 11.57
CA GLY A 228 4.24 10.40 11.26
C GLY A 228 4.64 9.47 10.14
N ASP A 229 4.06 8.28 10.16
CA ASP A 229 4.32 7.28 9.13
C ASP A 229 3.78 7.76 7.78
N THR A 230 4.61 7.59 6.74
CA THR A 230 4.31 8.03 5.39
C THR A 230 4.62 6.92 4.40
N GLN A 231 3.59 6.43 3.71
CA GLN A 231 3.76 5.51 2.59
C GLN A 231 3.73 6.28 1.27
N VAL A 232 4.53 5.81 0.31
CA VAL A 232 4.60 6.36 -1.04
C VAL A 232 4.41 5.26 -2.07
N GLN A 233 3.61 5.52 -3.09
CA GLN A 233 3.36 4.57 -4.18
C GLN A 233 3.17 5.30 -5.51
N PHE A 234 3.89 4.89 -6.55
CA PHE A 234 3.68 5.46 -7.89
C PHE A 234 2.35 5.01 -8.50
N HIS A 235 1.73 5.95 -9.20
CA HIS A 235 0.63 5.69 -10.11
C HIS A 235 1.14 4.85 -11.31
N ALA A 236 0.24 4.16 -12.02
CA ALA A 236 0.56 3.33 -13.18
C ALA A 236 1.26 4.09 -14.34
N ASP A 237 1.08 5.41 -14.42
CA ASP A 237 1.79 6.29 -15.37
C ASP A 237 3.28 6.50 -15.02
N GLN A 238 3.70 6.09 -13.81
CA GLN A 238 5.04 6.27 -13.25
C GLN A 238 5.50 7.73 -13.17
N VAL A 239 4.57 8.69 -13.24
CA VAL A 239 4.84 10.13 -13.14
C VAL A 239 4.21 10.69 -11.88
N ARG A 240 2.96 10.33 -11.59
CA ARG A 240 2.28 10.73 -10.35
C ARG A 240 2.54 9.71 -9.24
N PHE A 241 2.47 10.15 -7.99
CA PHE A 241 2.55 9.23 -6.86
C PHE A 241 1.61 9.65 -5.73
N LEU A 242 1.09 8.64 -5.03
CA LEU A 242 0.31 8.78 -3.80
C LEU A 242 1.28 8.92 -2.63
N VAL A 243 0.92 9.83 -1.73
CA VAL A 243 1.49 9.98 -0.40
C VAL A 243 0.36 9.73 0.58
N ALA A 244 0.51 8.70 1.41
CA ALA A 244 -0.41 8.39 2.50
C ALA A 244 0.31 8.65 3.81
N HIS A 245 -0.05 9.76 4.45
CA HIS A 245 0.40 10.14 5.78
C HIS A 245 -0.78 10.00 6.74
N GLU A 246 -0.53 9.75 8.03
CA GLU A 246 -1.60 9.59 9.03
C GLU A 246 -2.64 10.73 9.05
N THR A 247 -2.25 11.93 8.63
CA THR A 247 -3.12 13.12 8.57
C THR A 247 -3.70 13.43 7.20
N GLN A 248 -3.27 12.77 6.11
CA GLN A 248 -3.75 13.08 4.76
C GLN A 248 -3.40 12.04 3.70
N LEU A 249 -4.26 11.98 2.69
CA LEU A 249 -3.90 11.44 1.37
C LEU A 249 -3.53 12.60 0.46
N ALA A 250 -2.48 12.45 -0.33
CA ALA A 250 -2.07 13.46 -1.30
C ALA A 250 -1.52 12.83 -2.57
N ILE A 251 -1.74 13.48 -3.71
CA ILE A 251 -1.16 13.06 -5.00
C ILE A 251 -0.21 14.13 -5.45
N TYR A 252 0.99 13.72 -5.82
CA TYR A 252 2.07 14.58 -6.28
C TYR A 252 2.38 14.33 -7.75
N ASP A 253 2.74 15.39 -8.46
CA ASP A 253 3.45 15.33 -9.75
C ASP A 253 4.91 15.02 -9.45
N GLY A 254 5.42 13.87 -9.88
CA GLY A 254 6.80 13.48 -9.65
C GLY A 254 7.83 14.23 -10.50
N SER A 255 7.44 14.79 -11.65
CA SER A 255 8.36 15.60 -12.46
C SER A 255 8.64 16.95 -11.81
N LYS A 256 7.62 17.57 -11.20
CA LYS A 256 7.72 18.88 -10.54
C LYS A 256 7.97 18.79 -9.04
N MET A 257 7.61 17.66 -8.45
CA MET A 257 7.53 17.43 -7.00
C MET A 257 6.59 18.42 -6.33
N GLU A 258 5.39 18.53 -6.89
CA GLU A 258 4.33 19.44 -6.44
C GLU A 258 3.07 18.64 -6.11
N ARG A 259 2.40 19.00 -5.02
CA ARG A 259 1.13 18.40 -4.64
C ARG A 259 0.02 18.87 -5.58
N ILE A 260 -0.61 17.92 -6.29
CA ILE A 260 -1.74 18.15 -7.20
C ILE A 260 -3.07 18.08 -6.44
N ARG A 261 -3.18 17.11 -5.52
CA ARG A 261 -4.41 16.84 -4.75
C ARG A 261 -4.08 16.58 -3.30
N GLN A 262 -5.05 16.89 -2.44
CA GLN A 262 -5.01 16.60 -1.01
C GLN A 262 -6.41 16.24 -0.56
N TRP A 263 -6.48 15.25 0.33
CA TRP A 263 -7.65 14.94 1.11
C TRP A 263 -7.22 14.74 2.56
N VAL A 264 -7.96 15.34 3.49
CA VAL A 264 -7.71 15.25 4.94
C VAL A 264 -8.86 14.50 5.62
N PRO A 265 -8.58 13.69 6.65
CA PRO A 265 -9.60 13.04 7.47
C PRO A 265 -10.65 14.03 7.97
N GLN A 266 -11.92 13.70 7.76
CA GLN A 266 -13.08 14.53 8.10
C GLN A 266 -14.37 13.70 8.11
N GLY A 267 -15.40 14.22 8.78
CA GLY A 267 -16.73 13.59 8.81
C GLY A 267 -16.67 12.16 9.35
N THR A 268 -17.19 11.19 8.60
CA THR A 268 -17.22 9.77 8.97
C THR A 268 -15.86 9.06 8.86
N LEU A 269 -14.84 9.72 8.29
CA LEU A 269 -13.47 9.23 8.16
C LEU A 269 -12.52 10.22 8.84
N SER A 270 -12.71 10.47 10.14
CA SER A 270 -11.95 11.46 10.91
C SER A 270 -10.75 10.90 11.66
N ALA A 271 -10.65 9.58 11.80
CA ALA A 271 -9.51 8.94 12.44
C ALA A 271 -8.22 9.08 11.61
N PRO A 272 -7.04 8.86 12.21
CA PRO A 272 -5.79 8.79 11.45
C PRO A 272 -5.82 7.68 10.40
N ILE A 273 -5.18 7.95 9.25
CA ILE A 273 -4.97 6.95 8.19
C ILE A 273 -3.90 5.97 8.67
N SER A 274 -4.17 4.68 8.59
CA SER A 274 -3.21 3.63 8.96
C SER A 274 -2.40 3.11 7.78
N CYS A 275 -3.01 3.03 6.58
CA CYS A 275 -2.36 2.57 5.36
C CYS A 275 -3.20 2.99 4.14
N ALA A 276 -2.57 3.13 2.96
CA ALA A 276 -3.31 3.27 1.72
C ALA A 276 -2.55 2.71 0.50
N ALA A 277 -3.29 2.26 -0.50
CA ALA A 277 -2.75 1.75 -1.75
C ALA A 277 -3.61 2.15 -2.96
N TYR A 278 -2.97 2.41 -4.10
CA TYR A 278 -3.64 2.47 -5.39
C TYR A 278 -4.19 1.09 -5.78
N SER A 279 -5.33 1.07 -6.48
CA SER A 279 -5.72 -0.07 -7.30
C SER A 279 -4.69 -0.33 -8.41
N CYS A 280 -4.67 -1.53 -8.98
CA CYS A 280 -3.70 -1.90 -10.02
C CYS A 280 -3.75 -1.01 -11.28
N ASN A 281 -4.91 -0.44 -11.60
CA ASN A 281 -5.07 0.52 -12.69
C ASN A 281 -4.96 1.99 -12.24
N SER A 282 -4.67 2.21 -10.95
CA SER A 282 -4.53 3.51 -10.27
C SER A 282 -5.73 4.45 -10.42
N GLN A 283 -6.94 3.90 -10.63
CA GLN A 283 -8.19 4.66 -10.66
C GLN A 283 -8.83 4.81 -9.28
N LEU A 284 -8.48 3.94 -8.33
CA LEU A 284 -8.96 3.98 -6.95
C LEU A 284 -7.79 4.10 -5.98
N VAL A 285 -8.05 4.68 -4.82
CA VAL A 285 -7.20 4.57 -3.63
C VAL A 285 -8.01 3.89 -2.54
N PHE A 286 -7.49 2.80 -2.00
CA PHE A 286 -8.01 2.13 -0.81
C PHE A 286 -7.23 2.67 0.39
N ALA A 287 -7.91 3.29 1.36
CA ALA A 287 -7.28 3.79 2.57
C ALA A 287 -7.97 3.22 3.81
N SER A 288 -7.19 2.70 4.75
CA SER A 288 -7.67 2.23 6.05
C SER A 288 -7.40 3.26 7.14
N PHE A 289 -8.19 3.20 8.21
CA PHE A 289 -8.17 4.14 9.31
C PHE A 289 -8.07 3.43 10.66
N CYS A 290 -7.48 4.09 11.66
CA CYS A 290 -7.25 3.51 12.99
C CYS A 290 -8.55 3.24 13.80
N ASP A 291 -9.71 3.68 13.31
CA ASP A 291 -11.03 3.37 13.88
C ASP A 291 -11.74 2.20 13.19
N GLY A 292 -11.07 1.54 12.24
CA GLY A 292 -11.62 0.42 11.49
C GLY A 292 -12.48 0.82 10.29
N ASN A 293 -12.51 2.10 9.90
CA ASN A 293 -13.10 2.44 8.61
C ASN A 293 -12.12 2.16 7.46
N ILE A 294 -12.68 1.88 6.29
CA ILE A 294 -11.96 1.80 5.01
C ILE A 294 -12.66 2.74 4.03
N GLY A 295 -11.91 3.68 3.47
CA GLY A 295 -12.38 4.57 2.42
C GLY A 295 -11.88 4.11 1.06
N ILE A 296 -12.79 4.05 0.08
CA ILE A 296 -12.45 3.88 -1.34
C ILE A 296 -12.65 5.21 -2.05
N PHE A 297 -11.55 5.78 -2.53
CA PHE A 297 -11.52 7.09 -3.17
C PHE A 297 -11.34 6.96 -4.68
N ASP A 298 -11.94 7.88 -5.43
CA ASP A 298 -11.53 8.15 -6.80
C ASP A 298 -10.13 8.74 -6.79
N ALA A 299 -9.18 8.11 -7.48
CA ALA A 299 -7.79 8.52 -7.46
C ALA A 299 -7.54 9.87 -8.17
N GLU A 300 -8.31 10.23 -9.20
CA GLU A 300 -8.03 11.44 -9.99
C GLU A 300 -8.33 12.71 -9.19
N ILE A 301 -9.35 12.66 -8.35
CA ILE A 301 -9.83 13.82 -7.58
C ILE A 301 -9.76 13.64 -6.05
N LEU A 302 -9.30 12.48 -5.56
CA LEU A 302 -9.30 12.10 -4.14
C LEU A 302 -10.66 12.29 -3.45
N LYS A 303 -11.75 11.95 -4.16
CA LYS A 303 -13.11 12.05 -3.61
C LYS A 303 -13.61 10.69 -3.18
N LEU A 304 -14.13 10.61 -1.95
CA LEU A 304 -14.67 9.39 -1.38
C LEU A 304 -15.85 8.88 -2.21
N ARG A 305 -15.76 7.63 -2.67
CA ARG A 305 -16.82 6.94 -3.43
C ARG A 305 -17.63 6.00 -2.55
N CYS A 306 -16.94 5.29 -1.67
CA CYS A 306 -17.51 4.27 -0.83
C CYS A 306 -16.78 4.24 0.51
N ARG A 307 -17.53 4.02 1.59
CA ARG A 307 -17.00 3.73 2.92
C ARG A 307 -17.42 2.32 3.31
N VAL A 308 -16.46 1.50 3.73
CA VAL A 308 -16.71 0.22 4.38
C VAL A 308 -16.45 0.41 5.87
N GLY A 309 -17.49 0.25 6.69
CA GLY A 309 -17.39 0.36 8.14
C GLY A 309 -16.93 -0.95 8.79
N PRO A 310 -16.42 -0.90 10.03
CA PRO A 310 -15.87 -2.07 10.72
C PRO A 310 -16.88 -3.20 10.90
N SER A 311 -18.17 -2.88 11.06
CA SER A 311 -19.24 -3.88 11.18
C SER A 311 -19.48 -4.72 9.92
N ALA A 312 -18.98 -4.29 8.76
CA ALA A 312 -19.09 -5.06 7.52
C ALA A 312 -18.09 -6.22 7.45
N TYR A 313 -16.99 -6.18 8.20
CA TYR A 313 -15.90 -7.16 8.08
C TYR A 313 -15.39 -7.72 9.41
N LEU A 314 -15.71 -7.09 10.55
CA LEU A 314 -15.43 -7.59 11.89
C LEU A 314 -16.64 -8.32 12.48
N SER A 315 -16.38 -9.34 13.29
CA SER A 315 -17.44 -10.04 14.01
C SER A 315 -17.97 -9.20 15.17
N GLN A 316 -19.22 -9.45 15.58
CA GLN A 316 -19.83 -8.74 16.70
C GLN A 316 -19.08 -8.95 18.02
N ALA A 317 -18.43 -10.10 18.20
CA ALA A 317 -17.60 -10.39 19.36
C ALA A 317 -16.35 -9.49 19.42
N VAL A 318 -15.71 -9.24 18.27
CA VAL A 318 -14.57 -8.29 18.17
C VAL A 318 -15.04 -6.86 18.45
N LEU A 319 -16.15 -6.44 17.85
CA LEU A 319 -16.69 -5.08 18.03
C LEU A 319 -17.08 -4.78 19.48
N ASN A 320 -17.55 -5.79 20.22
CA ASN A 320 -17.89 -5.66 21.64
C ASN A 320 -16.68 -5.74 22.58
N GLY A 321 -15.45 -5.86 22.05
CA GLY A 321 -14.23 -5.97 22.85
C GLY A 321 -14.10 -7.30 23.61
N LEU A 322 -14.86 -8.32 23.23
CA LEU A 322 -14.93 -9.59 23.97
C LEU A 322 -13.74 -10.53 23.68
N LEU A 323 -12.98 -10.26 22.62
CA LEU A 323 -11.90 -11.16 22.13
C LEU A 323 -10.48 -10.61 22.30
N ASN A 324 -10.28 -9.28 22.26
CA ASN A 324 -8.93 -8.67 22.19
C ASN A 324 -8.60 -7.70 23.33
N GLY A 325 -9.31 -7.79 24.46
CA GLY A 325 -9.19 -6.80 25.53
C GLY A 325 -9.64 -5.41 25.08
N SER A 326 -9.14 -4.35 25.71
CA SER A 326 -9.55 -2.96 25.45
C SER A 326 -8.98 -2.33 24.18
N GLN A 327 -8.17 -3.04 23.37
CA GLN A 327 -7.59 -2.50 22.14
C GLN A 327 -8.53 -2.68 20.94
N ALA A 328 -8.79 -1.59 20.22
CA ALA A 328 -9.62 -1.60 19.03
C ALA A 328 -8.92 -2.36 17.88
N VAL A 329 -9.67 -3.24 17.19
CA VAL A 329 -9.19 -3.92 15.98
C VAL A 329 -9.43 -3.05 14.77
N TYR A 330 -8.37 -2.78 14.00
CA TYR A 330 -8.45 -2.00 12.77
C TYR A 330 -7.44 -2.51 11.73
N PRO A 331 -7.63 -2.17 10.44
CA PRO A 331 -6.68 -2.53 9.40
C PRO A 331 -5.44 -1.67 9.48
N MET A 332 -4.29 -2.32 9.51
CA MET A 332 -2.97 -1.66 9.54
C MET A 332 -2.19 -1.85 8.24
N ALA A 333 -2.62 -2.78 7.39
CA ALA A 333 -2.05 -3.01 6.08
C ALA A 333 -3.16 -3.13 5.03
N VAL A 334 -2.89 -2.59 3.84
CA VAL A 334 -3.76 -2.69 2.65
C VAL A 334 -2.91 -3.12 1.46
N ALA A 335 -3.36 -4.14 0.72
CA ALA A 335 -2.75 -4.53 -0.55
C ALA A 335 -3.82 -4.57 -1.64
N ALA A 336 -3.60 -3.90 -2.77
CA ALA A 336 -4.49 -4.01 -3.92
C ALA A 336 -4.13 -5.23 -4.77
N HIS A 337 -5.14 -5.92 -5.32
CA HIS A 337 -4.89 -7.03 -6.23
C HIS A 337 -4.21 -6.51 -7.51
N PRO A 338 -3.16 -7.17 -8.02
CA PRO A 338 -2.33 -6.65 -9.11
C PRO A 338 -3.02 -6.62 -10.47
N GLN A 339 -4.17 -7.27 -10.61
CA GLN A 339 -4.89 -7.41 -11.88
C GLN A 339 -6.40 -7.11 -11.77
N GLU A 340 -6.94 -6.94 -10.56
CA GLU A 340 -8.38 -6.76 -10.33
C GLU A 340 -8.59 -5.44 -9.58
N PRO A 341 -9.03 -4.37 -10.27
CA PRO A 341 -8.95 -3.01 -9.73
C PRO A 341 -9.92 -2.72 -8.58
N ASN A 342 -10.90 -3.59 -8.34
CA ASN A 342 -11.86 -3.46 -7.25
C ASN A 342 -11.60 -4.46 -6.11
N GLN A 343 -10.52 -5.22 -6.14
CA GLN A 343 -10.18 -6.15 -5.07
C GLN A 343 -9.00 -5.61 -4.26
N PHE A 344 -9.11 -5.73 -2.94
CA PHE A 344 -8.00 -5.47 -2.03
C PHE A 344 -8.05 -6.42 -0.84
N ALA A 345 -6.90 -6.60 -0.20
CA ALA A 345 -6.75 -7.32 1.06
C ALA A 345 -6.41 -6.34 2.18
N ILE A 346 -6.82 -6.70 3.39
CA ILE A 346 -6.52 -6.00 4.63
C ILE A 346 -5.88 -6.92 5.66
N GLY A 347 -4.88 -6.40 6.37
CA GLY A 347 -4.24 -7.02 7.53
C GLY A 347 -4.64 -6.27 8.78
N LEU A 348 -5.17 -6.98 9.78
CA LEU A 348 -5.72 -6.40 10.99
C LEU A 348 -4.72 -6.46 12.16
N THR A 349 -4.92 -5.59 13.14
CA THR A 349 -4.14 -5.53 14.39
C THR A 349 -4.27 -6.77 15.28
N ASP A 350 -5.22 -7.64 14.99
CA ASP A 350 -5.40 -8.95 15.64
C ASP A 350 -4.77 -10.11 14.86
N GLY A 351 -4.01 -9.80 13.81
CA GLY A 351 -3.35 -10.78 12.96
C GLY A 351 -4.21 -11.36 11.84
N SER A 352 -5.52 -11.11 11.85
CA SER A 352 -6.39 -11.64 10.82
C SER A 352 -6.20 -10.93 9.47
N VAL A 353 -6.32 -11.70 8.40
CA VAL A 353 -6.17 -11.21 7.02
C VAL A 353 -7.45 -11.50 6.26
N LYS A 354 -7.95 -10.51 5.51
CA LYS A 354 -9.20 -10.60 4.75
C LYS A 354 -9.02 -10.06 3.34
N VAL A 355 -9.68 -10.67 2.37
CA VAL A 355 -9.82 -10.14 1.00
C VAL A 355 -11.25 -9.66 0.82
N ILE A 356 -11.41 -8.46 0.25
CA ILE A 356 -12.67 -7.75 0.12
C ILE A 356 -12.89 -7.36 -1.35
N GLU A 357 -14.12 -7.59 -1.81
CA GLU A 357 -14.60 -7.28 -3.16
C GLU A 357 -15.99 -6.63 -3.10
N PRO A 358 -16.39 -5.83 -4.10
CA PRO A 358 -17.77 -5.40 -4.21
C PRO A 358 -18.70 -6.61 -4.44
N THR A 359 -20.00 -6.40 -4.28
CA THR A 359 -21.00 -7.40 -4.66
C THR A 359 -20.87 -7.75 -6.15
N GLU A 360 -21.29 -8.95 -6.54
CA GLU A 360 -21.30 -9.35 -7.96
C GLU A 360 -22.20 -8.47 -8.81
N ALA A 361 -23.34 -8.04 -8.25
CA ALA A 361 -24.30 -7.19 -8.94
C ALA A 361 -23.72 -5.81 -9.27
N ASP A 362 -22.95 -5.22 -8.36
CA ASP A 362 -22.36 -3.89 -8.56
C ASP A 362 -21.06 -3.95 -9.37
N GLY A 363 -20.21 -4.94 -9.08
CA GLY A 363 -18.88 -5.13 -9.70
C GLY A 363 -17.89 -3.98 -9.49
N LYS A 364 -18.28 -2.92 -8.77
CA LYS A 364 -17.50 -1.69 -8.53
C LYS A 364 -17.84 -1.08 -7.17
N TRP A 365 -16.92 -0.29 -6.63
CA TRP A 365 -17.14 0.44 -5.38
C TRP A 365 -17.86 1.78 -5.58
N GLY A 366 -19.16 1.79 -5.26
CA GLY A 366 -20.00 2.98 -5.33
C GLY A 366 -20.04 3.64 -6.71
N VAL A 367 -20.72 4.80 -6.80
CA VAL A 367 -20.82 5.58 -8.05
C VAL A 367 -19.84 6.74 -8.01
N SER A 368 -19.17 7.02 -9.14
CA SER A 368 -18.31 8.19 -9.25
C SER A 368 -19.10 9.48 -8.97
N PRO A 369 -18.60 10.36 -8.10
CA PRO A 369 -19.23 11.65 -7.86
C PRO A 369 -19.23 12.51 -9.13
N PRO A 370 -20.26 13.36 -9.34
CA PRO A 370 -20.29 14.28 -10.46
C PRO A 370 -19.09 15.24 -10.38
N ALA A 371 -18.54 15.59 -11.54
CA ALA A 371 -17.51 16.62 -11.66
C ALA A 371 -18.09 17.95 -11.16
N GLU A 372 -17.36 18.66 -10.29
CA GLU A 372 -17.73 20.02 -9.90
C GLU A 372 -17.55 20.93 -11.11
N ASN A 373 -18.65 21.24 -11.81
CA ASN A 373 -18.69 22.34 -12.75
C ASN A 373 -18.63 23.64 -11.95
N GLY A 374 -17.42 24.17 -11.73
CA GLY A 374 -17.25 25.54 -11.28
C GLY A 374 -17.89 26.51 -12.29
N PRO A 375 -18.47 27.64 -11.85
CA PRO A 375 -19.15 28.55 -12.76
C PRO A 375 -18.13 29.19 -13.70
N PHE A 376 -18.22 28.89 -14.99
CA PHE A 376 -17.58 29.69 -16.03
C PHE A 376 -18.15 31.11 -15.96
N ASN A 377 -17.38 32.04 -15.41
CA ASN A 377 -17.61 33.47 -15.55
C ASN A 377 -17.37 33.86 -17.02
N GLY A 378 -18.39 33.67 -17.85
CA GLY A 378 -18.41 34.11 -19.24
C GLY A 378 -18.52 35.63 -19.32
N ARG A 379 -17.38 36.33 -19.24
CA ARG A 379 -17.27 37.66 -19.83
C ARG A 379 -17.32 37.49 -21.34
N ALA A 380 -18.37 38.04 -21.95
CA ALA A 380 -18.53 38.12 -23.39
C ALA A 380 -17.28 38.73 -24.05
N ALA A 381 -16.61 37.96 -24.91
CA ALA A 381 -15.65 38.46 -25.87
C ALA A 381 -16.28 38.33 -27.27
N GLY A 382 -16.32 39.46 -27.98
CA GLY A 382 -17.14 39.70 -29.15
C GLY A 382 -16.81 38.82 -30.37
N LEU A 383 -17.86 38.60 -31.17
CA LEU A 383 -17.78 38.15 -32.54
C LEU A 383 -17.01 39.18 -33.38
N LEU A 384 -15.85 38.78 -33.90
CA LEU A 384 -15.25 39.39 -35.08
C LEU A 384 -15.33 38.39 -36.22
N SER A 385 -16.20 38.72 -37.17
CA SER A 385 -16.39 38.02 -38.43
C SER A 385 -15.23 38.29 -39.37
N THR A 386 -14.61 37.23 -39.88
CA THR A 386 -13.80 37.28 -41.11
C THR A 386 -14.20 36.11 -42.00
N ALA A 387 -15.05 36.40 -43.00
CA ALA A 387 -15.22 35.53 -44.16
C ALA A 387 -14.56 36.20 -45.36
N SER A 388 -13.55 35.51 -45.88
CA SER A 388 -12.70 35.86 -47.00
C SER A 388 -13.42 35.71 -48.34
N ASN A 389 -13.20 36.69 -49.21
CA ASN A 389 -13.51 36.61 -50.63
C ASN A 389 -12.60 35.57 -51.32
N HIS A 390 -13.20 34.69 -52.12
CA HIS A 390 -12.51 33.95 -53.17
C HIS A 390 -13.08 34.37 -54.52
N ALA A 391 -12.19 34.75 -55.44
CA ALA A 391 -12.46 34.94 -56.86
C ALA A 391 -11.31 34.32 -57.68
N THR A 392 -11.61 33.96 -58.93
CA THR A 392 -10.81 33.32 -60.00
C THR A 392 -10.87 31.78 -59.98
N ASN A 393 -11.31 31.05 -61.01
CA ASN A 393 -11.55 31.33 -62.44
C ASN A 393 -12.86 30.72 -62.94
#